data_AF-A0A8T3A7E8-F1
#
_entry.id   AF-A0A8T3A7E8-F1
#
_cell.length_a   1.000
_cell.length_b   1.000
_cell.length_c   1.000
_cell.angle_alpha   90.00
_cell.angle_beta   90.00
_cell.angle_gamma   90.00
#
_symmetry.space_group_name_H-M   'P 1'
#
loop_
_entity.id
_entity.type
_entity.pdbx_description
1 polymer ?
#
loop_
_entity_poly.entity_id
_entity_poly.type
_entity_poly.pdbx_seq_one_letter_code
_entity_poly.pdbx_strand_id
1 'polypeptide(L)'
;MSATKFWKLVCNTAIQTKALFGFKVAGACNFSLLWDTWFCGDSLGNHFYDYALVGCEVMDFISNGAWTILDSWPVEIKQKIITISVEDVSGVDWVGISKPSFKNFNSHFF
;
A
#
# COMPACT_ATOMS: atom_id res chain seq x y z
N MET A 1 18.18 1.46 -20.49
CA MET A 1 18.63 0.51 -19.45
C MET A 1 17.87 -0.79 -19.65
N SER A 2 18.54 -1.92 -19.94
CA SER A 2 17.87 -3.20 -20.15
C SER A 2 17.82 -3.95 -18.82
N ALA A 3 16.68 -3.94 -18.15
CA ALA A 3 16.44 -4.86 -17.03
C ALA A 3 16.60 -6.29 -17.56
N THR A 4 17.32 -7.13 -16.82
CA THR A 4 17.47 -8.55 -17.18
C THR A 4 16.08 -9.19 -17.32
N LYS A 5 15.97 -10.26 -18.13
CA LYS A 5 14.69 -10.98 -18.30
C LYS A 5 14.06 -11.34 -16.95
N PHE A 6 14.90 -11.65 -15.95
CA PHE A 6 14.50 -11.90 -14.58
C PHE A 6 13.81 -10.70 -13.92
N TRP A 7 14.43 -9.52 -13.90
CA TRP A 7 13.82 -8.33 -13.28
C TRP A 7 12.51 -7.93 -13.95
N LYS A 8 12.42 -8.06 -15.27
CA LYS A 8 11.15 -7.84 -15.99
C LYS A 8 10.06 -8.81 -15.54
N LEU A 9 10.40 -10.09 -15.36
CA LEU A 9 9.47 -11.10 -14.85
C LEU A 9 9.00 -10.73 -13.44
N VAL A 10 9.92 -10.44 -12.52
CA VAL A 10 9.59 -10.05 -11.14
C VAL A 10 8.65 -8.84 -11.11
N CYS A 11 8.97 -7.77 -11.84
CA CYS A 11 8.13 -6.58 -11.89
C CYS A 11 6.74 -6.89 -12.49
N ASN A 12 6.68 -7.65 -13.58
CA ASN A 12 5.41 -8.01 -14.20
C ASN A 12 4.54 -8.86 -13.27
N THR A 13 5.11 -9.85 -12.59
CA THR A 13 4.38 -10.65 -11.60
C THR A 13 3.89 -9.78 -10.45
N ALA A 14 4.72 -8.88 -9.91
CA ALA A 14 4.31 -7.95 -8.86
C ALA A 14 3.10 -7.09 -9.29
N ILE A 15 3.14 -6.52 -10.50
CA ILE A 15 2.04 -5.74 -11.08
C ILE A 15 0.77 -6.58 -11.20
N GLN A 16 0.86 -7.80 -11.72
CA GLN A 16 -0.29 -8.71 -11.88
C GLN A 16 -0.90 -9.12 -10.54
N THR A 17 -0.06 -9.31 -9.52
CA THR A 17 -0.48 -9.74 -8.18
C THR A 17 -1.01 -8.59 -7.31
N LYS A 18 -0.71 -7.33 -7.63
CA LYS A 18 -1.04 -6.15 -6.81
C LYS A 18 -2.51 -6.11 -6.35
N ALA A 19 -3.45 -6.39 -7.27
CA ALA A 19 -4.88 -6.37 -6.97
C ALA A 19 -5.34 -7.50 -6.03
N LEU A 20 -4.49 -8.49 -5.77
CA LEU A 20 -4.77 -9.61 -4.87
C LEU A 20 -4.32 -9.34 -3.44
N PHE A 21 -3.67 -8.21 -3.18
CA PHE A 21 -3.21 -7.83 -1.85
C PHE A 21 -4.01 -6.65 -1.31
N GLY A 22 -4.50 -6.78 -0.08
CA GLY A 22 -5.14 -5.72 0.68
C GLY A 22 -4.22 -5.27 1.81
N PHE A 23 -3.99 -3.98 1.92
CA PHE A 23 -3.16 -3.39 2.98
C PHE A 23 -4.07 -2.88 4.09
N LYS A 24 -3.86 -3.39 5.31
CA LYS A 24 -4.55 -2.95 6.51
C LYS A 24 -3.71 -1.92 7.25
N VAL A 25 -4.16 -0.67 7.21
CA VAL A 25 -3.51 0.44 7.90
C VAL A 25 -3.78 0.34 9.40
N ALA A 26 -2.74 0.51 10.22
CA ALA A 26 -2.85 0.54 11.68
C ALA A 26 -1.82 1.51 12.25
N GLY A 27 -1.94 1.86 13.55
CA GLY A 27 -1.04 2.83 14.19
C GLY A 27 0.44 2.42 14.24
N ALA A 28 0.77 1.15 14.01
CA ALA A 28 2.14 0.64 13.98
C ALA A 28 2.56 0.08 12.61
N CYS A 29 1.88 0.47 11.52
CA CYS A 29 2.25 -0.02 10.19
C CYS A 29 3.48 0.72 9.62
N ASN A 30 4.47 -0.04 9.17
CA ASN A 30 5.69 0.46 8.54
C ASN A 30 5.56 0.54 7.00
N PHE A 31 4.35 0.83 6.51
CA PHE A 31 4.12 0.96 5.08
C PHE A 31 4.68 2.30 4.59
N SER A 32 5.30 2.30 3.41
CA SER A 32 5.71 3.53 2.76
C SER A 32 4.49 4.39 2.45
N LEU A 33 4.53 5.65 2.89
CA LEU A 33 3.44 6.60 2.65
C LEU A 33 3.17 6.78 1.15
N LEU A 34 4.20 6.86 0.33
CA LEU A 34 4.05 7.11 -1.12
C LEU A 34 3.93 5.86 -1.97
N TRP A 35 4.60 4.76 -1.60
CA TRP A 35 4.86 3.66 -2.55
C TRP A 35 4.00 2.41 -2.31
N ASP A 36 3.58 2.15 -1.07
CA ASP A 36 2.74 0.99 -0.78
C ASP A 36 1.28 1.24 -1.15
N THR A 37 0.55 0.17 -1.44
CA THR A 37 -0.79 0.27 -2.05
C THR A 37 -1.91 0.34 -1.02
N TRP A 38 -1.66 1.08 0.07
CA TRP A 38 -2.61 1.30 1.16
C TRP A 38 -3.67 2.35 0.81
N PHE A 39 -3.39 3.24 -0.15
CA PHE A 39 -4.29 4.31 -0.55
C PHE A 39 -5.34 3.78 -1.53
N CYS A 40 -6.45 3.26 -0.99
CA CYS A 40 -7.57 2.72 -1.78
C CYS A 40 -7.15 1.63 -2.80
N GLY A 41 -6.18 0.77 -2.42
CA GLY A 41 -5.64 -0.28 -3.30
C GLY A 41 -4.60 0.22 -4.30
N ASP A 42 -4.19 1.49 -4.22
CA ASP A 42 -3.14 2.08 -5.03
C ASP A 42 -2.12 2.82 -4.15
N SER A 43 -1.00 3.24 -4.75
CA SER A 43 0.04 4.00 -4.07
C SER A 43 -0.29 5.49 -4.08
N LEU A 44 -0.21 6.16 -2.93
CA LEU A 44 -0.50 7.60 -2.83
C LEU A 44 0.32 8.42 -3.83
N GLY A 45 1.58 8.04 -4.08
CA GLY A 45 2.48 8.71 -5.03
C GLY A 45 1.97 8.79 -6.47
N ASN A 46 1.02 7.94 -6.87
CA ASN A 46 0.37 8.03 -8.19
C ASN A 46 -0.67 9.16 -8.27
N HIS A 47 -1.19 9.62 -7.11
CA HIS A 47 -2.26 10.62 -7.00
C HIS A 47 -1.73 11.95 -6.47
N PHE A 48 -0.76 11.88 -5.57
CA PHE A 48 -0.15 13.02 -4.91
C PHE A 48 1.30 12.68 -4.56
N TYR A 49 2.23 13.37 -5.20
CA TYR A 49 3.65 13.19 -4.97
C TYR A 49 4.24 14.49 -4.42
N ASP A 50 4.94 14.35 -3.30
CA ASP A 50 5.79 15.39 -2.73
C ASP A 50 7.12 14.75 -2.32
N TYR A 51 8.23 15.35 -2.75
CA TYR A 51 9.56 14.87 -2.41
C TYR A 51 9.82 14.88 -0.89
N ALA A 52 9.20 15.80 -0.16
CA ALA A 52 9.32 15.87 1.30
C ALA A 52 8.73 14.65 2.02
N LEU A 53 7.90 13.86 1.33
CA LEU A 53 7.26 12.66 1.86
C LEU A 53 8.02 11.38 1.53
N VAL A 54 9.13 11.48 0.79
CA VAL A 54 9.95 10.32 0.44
C VAL A 54 10.62 9.77 1.69
N GLY A 55 10.36 8.50 1.98
CA GLY A 55 10.89 7.82 3.16
C GLY A 55 9.99 7.91 4.40
N CYS A 56 8.90 8.68 4.35
CA CYS A 56 7.89 8.67 5.40
C CYS A 56 7.10 7.36 5.39
N GLU A 57 6.66 6.94 6.57
CA GLU A 57 5.78 5.79 6.76
C GLU A 57 4.35 6.25 7.05
N VAL A 58 3.39 5.37 6.80
CA VAL A 58 1.97 5.65 7.06
C VAL A 58 1.72 5.90 8.55
N MET A 59 2.40 5.17 9.44
CA MET A 59 2.27 5.35 10.89
C MET A 59 2.68 6.76 11.36
N ASP A 60 3.56 7.47 10.65
CA ASP A 60 3.95 8.84 10.99
C ASP A 60 2.77 9.83 10.91
N PHE A 61 1.71 9.45 10.20
CA PHE A 61 0.49 10.22 10.00
C PHE A 61 -0.70 9.65 10.77
N ILE A 62 -0.46 8.81 11.78
CA ILE A 62 -1.50 8.22 12.62
C ILE A 62 -1.17 8.49 14.08
N SER A 63 -2.14 9.07 14.81
CA SER A 63 -2.04 9.32 16.24
C SER A 63 -3.33 8.92 16.92
N ASN A 64 -3.23 8.18 18.03
CA ASN A 64 -4.38 7.71 18.81
C ASN A 64 -5.45 6.99 17.97
N GLY A 65 -5.02 6.19 16.99
CA GLY A 65 -5.92 5.44 16.10
C GLY A 65 -6.64 6.30 15.05
N ALA A 66 -6.20 7.53 14.82
CA ALA A 66 -6.80 8.44 13.84
C ALA A 66 -5.74 9.08 12.93
N TRP A 67 -6.14 9.39 11.70
CA TRP A 67 -5.29 10.11 10.75
C TRP A 67 -4.98 11.52 11.23
N THR A 68 -3.70 11.88 11.18
CA THR A 68 -3.17 13.21 11.46
C THR A 68 -2.54 13.76 10.18
N ILE A 69 -3.37 14.32 9.29
CA ILE A 69 -2.94 14.79 7.97
C ILE A 69 -2.70 16.31 8.02
N LEU A 70 -1.66 16.77 7.30
CA LEU A 70 -1.34 18.19 7.21
C LEU A 70 -2.40 18.96 6.43
N ASP A 71 -2.73 20.18 6.90
CA ASP A 71 -3.72 21.03 6.25
C ASP A 71 -3.33 21.45 4.83
N SER A 72 -2.03 21.50 4.54
CA SER A 72 -1.47 21.82 3.23
C SER A 72 -1.80 20.81 2.14
N TRP A 73 -2.25 19.60 2.50
CA TRP A 73 -2.56 18.57 1.53
C TRP A 73 -3.84 18.88 0.74
N PRO A 74 -3.91 18.47 -0.55
CA PRO A 74 -5.11 18.65 -1.35
C PRO A 74 -6.35 18.06 -0.67
N VAL A 75 -7.46 18.81 -0.68
CA VAL A 75 -8.70 18.43 0.02
C VAL A 75 -9.20 17.05 -0.41
N GLU A 76 -9.14 16.74 -1.71
CA GLU A 76 -9.59 15.45 -2.25
C GLU A 76 -8.77 14.27 -1.70
N ILE A 77 -7.46 14.46 -1.51
CA ILE A 77 -6.57 13.45 -0.94
C ILE A 77 -6.91 13.24 0.54
N LYS A 78 -7.05 14.34 1.30
CA LYS A 78 -7.43 14.27 2.72
C LYS A 78 -8.75 13.53 2.91
N GLN A 79 -9.76 13.88 2.12
CA GLN A 79 -11.07 13.24 2.17
C GLN A 79 -10.98 11.73 1.92
N LYS A 80 -10.20 11.30 0.92
CA LYS A 80 -9.99 9.87 0.65
C LYS A 80 -9.29 9.16 1.81
N ILE A 81 -8.22 9.75 2.35
CA ILE A 81 -7.47 9.13 3.46
C ILE A 81 -8.38 8.94 4.69
N ILE A 82 -9.21 9.93 5.03
CA ILE A 82 -10.12 9.84 6.18
C ILE A 82 -11.14 8.69 6.04
N THR A 83 -11.47 8.26 4.82
CA THR A 83 -12.34 7.08 4.61
C THR A 83 -11.66 5.74 4.86
N ILE A 84 -10.33 5.71 4.95
CA ILE A 84 -9.55 4.50 5.22
C ILE A 84 -9.54 4.30 6.74
N SER A 85 -10.08 3.17 7.19
CA SER A 85 -10.05 2.80 8.61
C SER A 85 -8.62 2.57 9.09
N VAL A 86 -8.34 3.03 10.31
CA VAL A 86 -7.14 2.66 11.06
C VAL A 86 -7.54 1.49 11.94
N GLU A 87 -7.02 0.31 11.61
CA GLU A 87 -7.26 -0.94 12.31
C GLU A 87 -6.34 -1.09 13.53
N ASP A 88 -6.65 -2.07 14.40
CA ASP A 88 -5.79 -2.40 15.55
C ASP A 88 -4.49 -3.11 15.13
N VAL A 89 -4.53 -3.85 14.01
CA VAL A 89 -3.41 -4.70 13.54
C VAL A 89 -3.07 -4.38 12.09
N SER A 90 -1.81 -4.01 11.86
CA SER A 90 -1.27 -3.82 10.52
C SER A 90 -1.06 -5.15 9.82
N GLY A 91 -1.24 -5.19 8.50
CA GLY A 91 -0.90 -6.38 7.73
C GLY A 91 -1.20 -6.27 6.25
N VAL A 92 -0.75 -7.29 5.52
CA VAL A 92 -1.08 -7.50 4.12
C VAL A 92 -1.83 -8.82 4.01
N ASP A 93 -3.08 -8.74 3.57
CA ASP A 93 -3.93 -9.92 3.37
C ASP A 93 -4.10 -10.21 1.88
N TRP A 94 -4.40 -11.47 1.58
CA TRP A 94 -4.88 -11.83 0.25
C TRP A 94 -6.36 -11.50 0.13
N VAL A 95 -6.69 -10.63 -0.81
CA VAL A 95 -8.07 -10.25 -1.11
C VAL A 95 -8.84 -11.50 -1.52
N GLY A 96 -9.92 -11.80 -0.79
CA GLY A 96 -10.80 -12.93 -1.08
C GLY A 96 -10.28 -14.32 -0.66
N ILE A 97 -9.11 -14.43 -0.05
CA ILE A 97 -8.54 -15.72 0.38
C ILE A 97 -8.10 -15.63 1.85
N SER A 98 -8.80 -16.36 2.73
CA SER A 98 -8.51 -16.36 4.18
C SER A 98 -7.22 -17.09 4.57
N LYS A 99 -6.69 -17.97 3.71
CA LYS A 99 -5.45 -18.76 3.91
C LYS A 99 -4.67 -18.93 2.61
N PRO A 100 -3.95 -17.90 2.15
CA PRO A 100 -3.06 -18.03 1.02
C PRO A 100 -1.99 -19.09 1.29
N SER A 101 -1.66 -19.89 0.28
CA SER A 101 -0.59 -20.88 0.36
C SER A 101 0.34 -20.71 -0.83
N PHE A 102 1.61 -21.09 -0.65
CA PHE A 102 2.58 -21.09 -1.75
C PHE A 102 2.09 -21.93 -2.95
N LYS A 103 1.32 -23.00 -2.69
CA LYS A 103 0.70 -23.81 -3.74
C LYS A 103 -0.30 -23.00 -4.58
N ASN A 104 -1.16 -22.20 -3.94
CA ASN A 104 -2.13 -21.36 -4.63
C ASN A 104 -1.42 -20.28 -5.45
N PHE A 105 -0.37 -19.67 -4.88
CA PHE A 105 0.47 -18.70 -5.58
C PHE A 105 1.12 -19.32 -6.82
N ASN A 106 1.83 -20.45 -6.66
CA ASN A 106 2.53 -21.09 -7.76
C ASN A 106 1.56 -21.46 -8.89
N SER A 107 0.42 -22.07 -8.56
CA SER A 107 -0.60 -22.43 -9.56
C SER A 107 -1.25 -21.26 -10.30
N HIS A 108 -1.22 -20.04 -9.75
CA HIS A 108 -1.79 -18.86 -10.40
C HIS A 108 -0.79 -18.11 -11.27
N PHE A 109 0.51 -18.22 -11.01
CA PHE A 109 1.53 -17.35 -11.62
C PHE A 109 2.64 -18.08 -12.40
N PHE A 110 2.77 -19.40 -12.27
CA PHE A 110 3.81 -20.21 -12.92
C PHE A 110 3.24 -21.54 -13.43
#